data_AF-A0A932PC46-F1
#
_entry.id   AF-A0A932PC46-F1
#
_cell.length_a   1.000
_cell.length_b   1.000
_cell.length_c   1.000
_cell.angle_alpha   90.00
_cell.angle_beta   90.00
_cell.angle_gamma   90.00
#
_symmetry.space_group_name_H-M   'P 1'
#
loop_
_entity.id
_entity.type
_entity.pdbx_description
1 polymer ?
#
loop_
_entity_poly.entity_id
_entity_poly.type
_entity_poly.pdbx_seq_one_letter_code
_entity_poly.pdbx_strand_id
1 'polypeptide(L)'
;MPRYPRLWSIALPPAALIAIALGWHLTTPADRAAVSWPSTAAAAEAPQEIPASTASPSPPVDLNELEEDELAPGLVAIYRSLDKDHAAPQVARIDPKPAFTWGDSSPHPRIPPGPFEVVWTGVISLYERGEIRFGAYLGGDATVVIDGETVLQARGRSANDWVGSPKGISREAGLYRVRVVFRSLAGVPARIQIWWQGESFSREPLPASRLMHVKRELPEAARQEELIARGRDAVERFGCRRCHSAALPSVADFAPGPSLAGLGKRVSRRWLFDWLADPAKVRPHARMPIVFAEGREGLAERQLVADFLLKSTGPANASNKATPGDFRAGRQAFLGTGCIACHVDPEKAGPGASAEGKSAAPNDPERIAYHALADRFTPESLAAFLVDP
;
A
#
# COMPACT_ATOMS: atom_id res chain seq x y z
N MET A 1 70.21 -48.50 21.52
CA MET A 1 69.48 -49.21 22.60
C MET A 1 70.08 -48.78 23.93
N PRO A 2 69.34 -48.67 25.06
CA PRO A 2 67.89 -48.56 25.28
C PRO A 2 67.50 -47.39 26.26
N ARG A 3 66.27 -46.84 26.14
CA ARG A 3 65.13 -46.86 27.10
C ARG A 3 65.15 -45.90 28.32
N TYR A 4 64.17 -44.97 28.29
CA TYR A 4 63.51 -44.29 29.43
C TYR A 4 62.87 -45.29 30.42
N PRO A 5 62.62 -44.93 31.71
CA PRO A 5 61.35 -44.29 32.17
C PRO A 5 61.56 -43.36 33.41
N ARG A 6 60.64 -42.64 34.06
CA ARG A 6 59.22 -42.22 33.95
C ARG A 6 59.05 -41.08 35.00
N LEU A 7 58.13 -40.16 34.76
CA LEU A 7 57.71 -39.08 35.68
C LEU A 7 56.61 -39.54 36.64
N TRP A 8 56.56 -38.95 37.85
CA TRP A 8 55.35 -38.81 38.67
C TRP A 8 55.27 -37.43 39.36
N SER A 9 54.05 -36.92 39.29
CA SER A 9 53.28 -35.79 39.81
C SER A 9 53.70 -34.94 41.04
N ILE A 10 53.62 -33.62 40.81
CA ILE A 10 52.84 -32.55 41.49
C ILE A 10 53.02 -32.31 43.01
N ALA A 11 53.48 -31.08 43.36
CA ALA A 11 52.78 -30.13 44.25
C ALA A 11 53.51 -28.76 44.29
N LEU A 12 52.80 -27.65 44.10
CA LEU A 12 53.29 -26.27 44.26
C LEU A 12 53.22 -25.79 45.72
N PRO A 13 54.04 -24.79 46.10
CA PRO A 13 53.67 -23.78 47.09
C PRO A 13 53.59 -22.34 46.47
N PRO A 14 53.01 -21.36 47.20
CA PRO A 14 52.54 -20.09 46.63
C PRO A 14 53.50 -18.90 46.83
N ALA A 15 53.23 -17.86 46.04
CA ALA A 15 53.53 -16.42 46.21
C ALA A 15 54.99 -15.93 46.10
N ALA A 16 55.28 -15.16 45.05
CA ALA A 16 55.93 -13.83 45.15
C ALA A 16 55.91 -13.11 43.79
N LEU A 17 55.39 -11.89 43.79
CA LEU A 17 55.33 -10.92 42.71
C LEU A 17 56.72 -10.41 42.29
N ILE A 18 57.02 -10.37 40.98
CA ILE A 18 57.80 -9.29 40.35
C ILE A 18 57.25 -9.10 38.92
N ALA A 19 56.77 -7.88 38.63
CA ALA A 19 56.25 -7.46 37.35
C ALA A 19 57.38 -7.04 36.39
N ILE A 20 57.33 -7.52 35.13
CA ILE A 20 57.93 -6.84 33.97
C ILE A 20 56.97 -6.96 32.79
N ALA A 21 56.73 -5.80 32.17
CA ALA A 21 55.82 -5.53 31.08
C ALA A 21 56.10 -6.33 29.80
N LEU A 22 55.04 -6.69 29.09
CA LEU A 22 54.82 -6.38 27.66
C LEU A 22 53.43 -6.88 27.26
N GLY A 23 52.60 -5.92 26.84
CA GLY A 23 51.16 -6.06 26.74
C GLY A 23 50.69 -6.96 25.60
N TRP A 24 49.86 -7.94 25.96
CA TRP A 24 48.87 -8.58 25.10
C TRP A 24 47.63 -8.83 25.97
N HIS A 25 46.74 -7.84 26.09
CA HIS A 25 45.39 -8.09 26.60
C HIS A 25 44.45 -8.28 25.41
N LEU A 26 44.05 -9.54 25.22
CA LEU A 26 42.83 -9.92 24.53
C LEU A 26 41.66 -9.24 25.26
N THR A 27 41.14 -8.15 24.69
CA THR A 27 39.83 -7.61 25.08
C THR A 27 38.76 -8.57 24.60
N THR A 28 38.08 -9.20 25.55
CA THR A 28 36.80 -9.88 25.35
C THR A 28 35.76 -8.90 24.79
N PRO A 29 34.73 -9.37 24.04
CA PRO A 29 33.71 -8.50 23.47
C PRO A 29 32.68 -8.17 24.56
N ALA A 30 33.05 -7.27 25.46
CA ALA A 30 32.16 -6.73 26.48
C ALA A 30 32.45 -5.25 26.68
N ASP A 31 32.41 -4.48 25.60
CA ASP A 31 32.23 -3.02 25.63
C ASP A 31 31.89 -2.52 24.22
N ARG A 32 30.69 -2.85 23.75
CA ARG A 32 29.96 -1.92 22.90
C ARG A 32 29.03 -1.19 23.84
N ALA A 33 29.28 0.10 24.02
CA ALA A 33 28.34 1.01 24.64
C ALA A 33 26.97 0.78 23.97
N ALA A 34 26.08 0.10 24.70
CA ALA A 34 24.69 0.09 24.36
C ALA A 34 24.26 1.56 24.41
N VAL A 35 23.85 2.11 23.27
CA VAL A 35 23.03 3.30 23.27
C VAL A 35 21.76 2.88 24.01
N SER A 36 21.75 3.13 25.33
CA SER A 36 20.60 2.91 26.18
C SER A 36 19.61 4.01 25.80
N TRP A 37 18.69 3.68 24.92
CA TRP A 37 17.42 4.39 24.88
C TRP A 37 16.83 4.32 26.30
N PRO A 38 16.39 5.44 26.88
CA PRO A 38 15.75 5.39 28.18
C PRO A 38 14.57 4.41 28.07
N SER A 39 14.71 3.25 28.71
CA SER A 39 13.61 2.32 28.96
C SER A 39 12.74 2.89 30.05
N THR A 40 12.19 4.08 29.82
CA THR A 40 10.83 4.31 30.24
C THR A 40 9.98 3.68 29.17
N ALA A 41 9.64 2.40 29.37
CA ALA A 41 8.27 2.00 29.16
C ALA A 41 7.42 2.87 30.10
N ALA A 42 7.27 4.16 29.76
CA ALA A 42 6.00 4.81 29.99
C ALA A 42 5.06 3.87 29.27
N ALA A 43 4.26 3.14 30.05
CA ALA A 43 3.19 2.31 29.53
C ALA A 43 2.59 3.10 28.38
N ALA A 44 2.77 2.62 27.15
CA ALA A 44 2.16 3.25 26.00
C ALA A 44 0.70 3.28 26.38
N GLU A 45 0.20 4.48 26.69
CA GLU A 45 -1.14 4.65 27.16
C GLU A 45 -2.01 3.97 26.12
N ALA A 46 -2.80 2.97 26.56
CA ALA A 46 -3.71 2.26 25.67
C ALA A 46 -4.39 3.31 24.81
N PRO A 47 -4.47 3.13 23.47
CA PRO A 47 -4.96 4.19 22.59
C PRO A 47 -6.26 4.72 23.17
N GLN A 48 -6.19 5.94 23.71
CA GLN A 48 -7.33 6.51 24.40
C GLN A 48 -8.48 6.50 23.40
N GLU A 49 -9.63 5.97 23.81
CA GLU A 49 -10.85 6.07 23.02
C GLU A 49 -10.94 7.51 22.54
N ILE A 50 -10.93 7.73 21.21
CA ILE A 50 -11.22 9.04 20.66
C ILE A 50 -12.59 9.40 21.25
N PRO A 51 -12.69 10.42 22.11
CA PRO A 51 -13.96 10.73 22.74
C PRO A 51 -14.96 10.93 21.63
N ALA A 52 -16.09 10.23 21.70
CA ALA A 52 -17.19 10.45 20.79
C ALA A 52 -17.43 11.96 20.77
N SER A 53 -17.18 12.60 19.62
CA SER A 53 -17.27 14.04 19.47
C SER A 53 -18.65 14.47 19.97
N THR A 54 -18.69 15.10 21.15
CA THR A 54 -19.90 15.68 21.76
C THR A 54 -20.25 17.01 21.10
N ALA A 55 -19.45 17.49 20.14
CA ALA A 55 -19.82 18.58 19.28
C ALA A 55 -21.01 18.14 18.42
N SER A 56 -22.17 18.76 18.69
CA SER A 56 -23.31 18.73 17.78
C SER A 56 -22.80 19.06 16.38
N PRO A 57 -23.06 18.23 15.35
CA PRO A 57 -22.50 18.46 14.03
C PRO A 57 -22.90 19.85 13.57
N SER A 58 -21.93 20.63 13.08
CA SER A 58 -22.22 21.85 12.34
C SER A 58 -23.27 21.54 11.28
N PRO A 59 -24.23 22.45 11.03
CA PRO A 59 -25.22 22.23 9.99
C PRO A 59 -24.50 21.87 8.67
N PRO A 60 -25.02 20.91 7.88
CA PRO A 60 -24.40 20.53 6.62
C PRO A 60 -24.18 21.77 5.76
N VAL A 61 -23.00 21.87 5.14
CA VAL A 61 -22.69 22.94 4.21
C VAL A 61 -23.69 22.93 3.04
N ASP A 62 -24.15 24.11 2.62
CA ASP A 62 -24.94 24.25 1.40
C ASP A 62 -24.06 23.87 0.20
N LEU A 63 -24.47 22.84 -0.54
CA LEU A 63 -23.71 22.35 -1.68
C LEU A 63 -23.61 23.37 -2.82
N ASN A 64 -24.52 24.36 -2.86
CA ASN A 64 -24.51 25.41 -3.89
C ASN A 64 -23.43 26.48 -3.64
N GLU A 65 -22.86 26.53 -2.43
CA GLU A 65 -21.83 27.50 -2.04
C GLU A 65 -20.42 26.90 -2.01
N LEU A 66 -20.26 25.64 -2.42
CA LEU A 66 -18.98 24.95 -2.43
C LEU A 66 -18.09 25.40 -3.59
N GLU A 67 -16.82 25.68 -3.28
CA GLU A 67 -15.78 25.79 -4.30
C GLU A 67 -15.38 24.38 -4.79
N GLU A 68 -14.99 24.23 -6.06
CA GLU A 68 -14.69 22.91 -6.65
C GLU A 68 -13.57 22.16 -5.91
N ASP A 69 -12.60 22.88 -5.36
CA ASP A 69 -11.49 22.33 -4.61
C ASP A 69 -11.86 21.93 -3.18
N GLU A 70 -13.06 22.23 -2.69
CA GLU A 70 -13.57 21.73 -1.41
C GLU A 70 -14.09 20.29 -1.49
N LEU A 71 -14.28 19.75 -2.70
CA LEU A 71 -14.69 18.38 -2.93
C LEU A 71 -13.49 17.45 -3.13
N ALA A 72 -13.59 16.24 -2.61
CA ALA A 72 -12.64 15.17 -2.84
C ALA A 72 -13.36 13.87 -3.25
N PRO A 73 -12.74 13.00 -4.07
CA PRO A 73 -13.36 11.74 -4.49
C PRO A 73 -13.70 10.79 -3.35
N GLY A 74 -14.77 10.01 -3.53
CA GLY A 74 -15.20 8.95 -2.60
C GLY A 74 -16.11 9.43 -1.48
N LEU A 75 -16.75 8.47 -0.80
CA LEU A 75 -17.66 8.72 0.32
C LEU A 75 -16.96 8.42 1.64
N VAL A 76 -17.31 9.17 2.68
CA VAL A 76 -16.90 8.87 4.05
C VAL A 76 -17.69 7.66 4.53
N ALA A 77 -17.00 6.57 4.82
CA ALA A 77 -17.56 5.31 5.28
C ALA A 77 -17.26 5.11 6.77
N ILE A 78 -18.29 4.86 7.57
CA ILE A 78 -18.15 4.51 8.99
C ILE A 78 -18.64 3.08 9.19
N TYR A 79 -17.71 2.18 9.51
CA TYR A 79 -17.94 0.77 9.80
C TYR A 79 -18.08 0.54 11.30
N ARG A 80 -19.01 -0.33 11.69
CA ARG A 80 -19.16 -0.81 13.08
C ARG A 80 -19.61 -2.26 13.12
N SER A 81 -19.23 -2.96 14.18
CA SER A 81 -19.82 -4.26 14.49
C SER A 81 -21.29 -4.08 14.91
N LEU A 82 -22.14 -5.05 14.57
CA LEU A 82 -23.49 -5.18 15.13
C LEU A 82 -23.56 -6.22 16.24
N ASP A 83 -22.44 -6.88 16.52
CA ASP A 83 -22.29 -7.70 17.72
C ASP A 83 -22.32 -6.79 18.96
N LYS A 84 -23.26 -7.05 19.85
CA LYS A 84 -23.48 -6.26 21.08
C LYS A 84 -22.54 -6.68 22.21
N ASP A 85 -21.96 -7.86 22.11
CA ASP A 85 -21.11 -8.43 23.15
C ASP A 85 -19.66 -7.93 23.03
N HIS A 86 -19.33 -7.30 21.90
CA HIS A 86 -18.03 -6.67 21.64
C HIS A 86 -18.23 -5.19 21.36
N ALA A 87 -17.80 -4.32 22.29
CA ALA A 87 -17.66 -2.88 22.05
C ALA A 87 -16.49 -2.64 21.06
N ALA A 88 -16.71 -2.98 19.79
CA ALA A 88 -15.70 -2.80 18.76
C ALA A 88 -15.59 -1.32 18.40
N PRO A 89 -14.35 -0.78 18.25
CA PRO A 89 -14.16 0.57 17.78
C PRO A 89 -14.75 0.74 16.37
N GLN A 90 -15.36 1.89 16.11
CA GLN A 90 -15.75 2.25 14.76
C GLN A 90 -14.49 2.47 13.91
N VAL A 91 -14.57 2.10 12.64
CA VAL A 91 -13.51 2.37 11.66
C VAL A 91 -14.07 3.31 10.62
N ALA A 92 -13.47 4.48 10.49
CA ALA A 92 -13.85 5.47 9.48
C ALA A 92 -12.80 5.50 8.37
N ARG A 93 -13.22 5.50 7.10
CA ARG A 93 -12.30 5.64 5.95
C ARG A 93 -13.02 6.26 4.76
N ILE A 94 -12.27 6.57 3.70
CA ILE A 94 -12.83 7.02 2.43
C ILE A 94 -12.94 5.81 1.50
N ASP A 95 -14.15 5.50 1.06
CA ASP A 95 -14.40 4.46 0.07
C ASP A 95 -14.75 5.11 -1.28
N PRO A 96 -14.12 4.72 -2.40
CA PRO A 96 -14.42 5.30 -3.71
C PRO A 96 -15.89 5.13 -4.13
N LYS A 97 -16.49 3.98 -3.78
CA LYS A 97 -17.92 3.69 -4.00
C LYS A 97 -18.39 2.49 -3.17
N PRO A 98 -19.71 2.34 -2.90
CA PRO A 98 -20.29 1.17 -2.23
C PRO A 98 -20.37 -0.04 -3.19
N ALA A 99 -19.21 -0.66 -3.46
CA ALA A 99 -19.09 -1.83 -4.35
C ALA A 99 -18.09 -2.84 -3.78
N PHE A 100 -18.54 -3.67 -2.84
CA PHE A 100 -17.71 -4.60 -2.07
C PHE A 100 -18.30 -6.01 -2.03
N THR A 101 -17.42 -7.01 -2.04
CA THR A 101 -17.75 -8.43 -1.82
C THR A 101 -16.92 -8.93 -0.66
N TRP A 102 -17.52 -9.05 0.52
CA TRP A 102 -16.84 -9.54 1.73
C TRP A 102 -17.05 -11.04 1.94
N GLY A 103 -18.16 -11.59 1.44
CA GLY A 103 -18.56 -12.96 1.75
C GLY A 103 -18.77 -13.10 3.26
N ASP A 104 -18.09 -14.06 3.88
CA ASP A 104 -18.16 -14.29 5.33
C ASP A 104 -17.05 -13.58 6.12
N SER A 105 -16.25 -12.75 5.44
CA SER A 105 -15.13 -12.01 6.05
C SER A 105 -15.58 -10.70 6.71
N SER A 106 -14.80 -10.26 7.69
CA SER A 106 -14.94 -8.91 8.26
C SER A 106 -14.53 -7.82 7.25
N PRO A 107 -15.20 -6.65 7.22
CA PRO A 107 -14.82 -5.55 6.33
C PRO A 107 -13.49 -4.87 6.71
N HIS A 108 -13.00 -5.12 7.93
CA HIS A 108 -11.76 -4.54 8.43
C HIS A 108 -11.19 -5.37 9.61
N PRO A 109 -9.86 -5.55 9.74
CA PRO A 109 -9.26 -6.34 10.83
C PRO A 109 -9.61 -5.88 12.26
N ARG A 110 -9.98 -4.60 12.44
CA ARG A 110 -10.42 -4.03 13.73
C ARG A 110 -11.92 -4.22 14.01
N ILE A 111 -12.68 -4.73 13.04
CA ILE A 111 -14.08 -5.09 13.20
C ILE A 111 -14.13 -6.61 13.42
N PRO A 112 -14.68 -7.09 14.55
CA PRO A 112 -14.84 -8.52 14.79
C PRO A 112 -15.58 -9.23 13.65
N PRO A 113 -15.29 -10.52 13.39
CA PRO A 113 -16.09 -11.32 12.48
C PRO A 113 -17.56 -11.37 12.94
N GLY A 114 -18.50 -11.26 11.99
CA GLY A 114 -19.93 -11.29 12.28
C GLY A 114 -20.71 -10.19 11.55
N PRO A 115 -22.00 -10.01 11.89
CA PRO A 115 -22.81 -8.94 11.32
C PRO A 115 -22.22 -7.56 11.63
N PHE A 116 -22.21 -6.69 10.63
CA PHE A 116 -21.67 -5.34 10.70
C PHE A 116 -22.58 -4.37 9.96
N GLU A 117 -22.41 -3.09 10.27
CA GLU A 117 -23.02 -1.99 9.52
C GLU A 117 -21.93 -1.10 8.96
N VAL A 118 -22.19 -0.56 7.78
CA VAL A 118 -21.45 0.58 7.24
C VAL A 118 -22.41 1.65 6.79
N VAL A 119 -22.07 2.89 7.14
CA VAL A 119 -22.77 4.09 6.69
C VAL A 119 -21.82 4.89 5.82
N TRP A 120 -22.16 5.04 4.54
CA TRP A 120 -21.50 5.99 3.65
C TRP A 120 -22.27 7.30 3.63
N THR A 121 -21.54 8.40 3.71
CA THR A 121 -22.06 9.76 3.59
C THR A 121 -21.18 10.60 2.68
N GLY A 122 -21.79 11.49 1.92
CA GLY A 122 -21.07 12.41 1.05
C GLY A 122 -21.99 13.14 0.09
N VAL A 123 -21.50 13.34 -1.12
CA VAL A 123 -22.14 14.06 -2.21
C VAL A 123 -22.20 13.17 -3.44
N ILE A 124 -23.34 13.19 -4.14
CA ILE A 124 -23.52 12.56 -5.44
C ILE A 124 -23.77 13.63 -6.50
N SER A 125 -23.10 13.53 -7.65
CA SER A 125 -23.38 14.39 -8.81
C SER A 125 -24.36 13.71 -9.78
N LEU A 126 -25.49 14.37 -10.02
CA LEU A 126 -26.53 13.93 -10.95
C LEU A 126 -26.70 15.01 -12.01
N TYR A 127 -26.23 14.75 -13.23
CA TYR A 127 -26.33 15.67 -14.38
C TYR A 127 -27.20 15.10 -15.50
N GLU A 128 -27.67 13.87 -15.33
CA GLU A 128 -28.50 13.14 -16.27
C GLU A 128 -29.91 13.72 -16.25
N ARG A 129 -30.44 13.99 -17.44
CA ARG A 129 -31.84 14.39 -17.60
C ARG A 129 -32.74 13.17 -17.56
N GLY A 130 -33.95 13.38 -17.03
CA GLY A 130 -35.00 12.37 -17.00
C GLY A 130 -34.99 11.53 -15.73
N GLU A 131 -35.82 10.49 -15.72
CA GLU A 131 -35.99 9.61 -14.57
C GLU A 131 -34.76 8.71 -14.37
N ILE A 132 -34.18 8.73 -13.17
CA ILE A 132 -33.07 7.86 -12.74
C ILE A 132 -33.62 6.80 -11.77
N ARG A 133 -33.31 5.52 -12.02
CA ARG A 133 -33.64 4.41 -11.09
C ARG A 133 -32.38 3.84 -10.50
N PHE A 134 -32.44 3.53 -9.20
CA PHE A 134 -31.35 2.90 -8.48
C PHE A 134 -31.65 1.41 -8.29
N GLY A 135 -30.60 0.61 -8.11
CA GLY A 135 -30.73 -0.79 -7.74
C GLY A 135 -29.45 -1.29 -7.10
N ALA A 136 -29.47 -2.51 -6.60
CA ALA A 136 -28.30 -3.11 -5.99
C ALA A 136 -28.25 -4.62 -6.22
N TYR A 137 -27.02 -5.12 -6.40
CA TYR A 137 -26.70 -6.51 -6.08
C TYR A 137 -26.23 -6.56 -4.62
N LEU A 138 -26.90 -7.32 -3.77
CA LEU A 138 -26.54 -7.36 -2.36
C LEU A 138 -26.89 -8.68 -1.68
N GLY A 139 -26.05 -9.07 -0.72
CA GLY A 139 -26.41 -9.99 0.36
C GLY A 139 -26.38 -9.23 1.67
N GLY A 140 -27.56 -8.88 2.21
CA GLY A 140 -27.70 -7.94 3.31
C GLY A 140 -28.87 -6.97 3.14
N ASP A 141 -28.96 -5.96 4.00
CA ASP A 141 -29.92 -4.86 3.90
C ASP A 141 -29.20 -3.59 3.44
N ALA A 142 -29.78 -2.86 2.48
CA ALA A 142 -29.27 -1.57 2.04
C ALA A 142 -30.38 -0.51 1.97
N THR A 143 -30.04 0.73 2.30
CA THR A 143 -30.90 1.90 2.10
C THR A 143 -30.07 3.02 1.51
N VAL A 144 -30.54 3.62 0.41
CA VAL A 144 -29.92 4.78 -0.24
C VAL A 144 -30.87 5.96 -0.11
N VAL A 145 -30.36 7.06 0.40
CA VAL A 145 -31.05 8.32 0.60
C VAL A 145 -30.32 9.41 -0.19
N ILE A 146 -31.06 10.20 -0.97
CA ILE A 146 -30.55 11.36 -1.70
C ILE A 146 -31.39 12.57 -1.29
N ASP A 147 -30.76 13.60 -0.72
CA ASP A 147 -31.41 14.81 -0.18
C ASP A 147 -32.59 14.51 0.76
N GLY A 148 -32.42 13.50 1.61
CA GLY A 148 -33.43 13.08 2.58
C GLY A 148 -34.54 12.18 2.02
N GLU A 149 -34.63 12.00 0.70
CA GLU A 149 -35.56 11.05 0.08
C GLU A 149 -34.93 9.66 -0.05
N THR A 150 -35.63 8.62 0.40
CA THR A 150 -35.21 7.22 0.20
C THR A 150 -35.44 6.81 -1.25
N VAL A 151 -34.35 6.62 -2.00
CA VAL A 151 -34.40 6.27 -3.43
C VAL A 151 -34.24 4.78 -3.69
N LEU A 152 -33.69 4.04 -2.71
CA LEU A 152 -33.60 2.58 -2.75
C LEU A 152 -33.71 2.01 -1.33
N GLN A 153 -34.56 1.01 -1.18
CA GLN A 153 -34.58 0.13 -0.01
C GLN A 153 -34.51 -1.31 -0.51
N ALA A 154 -33.46 -2.03 -0.12
CA ALA A 154 -33.13 -3.34 -0.68
C ALA A 154 -32.79 -4.33 0.43
N ARG A 155 -33.20 -5.58 0.23
CA ARG A 155 -32.84 -6.72 1.07
C ARG A 155 -32.53 -7.90 0.17
N GLY A 156 -31.32 -8.44 0.28
CA GLY A 156 -30.90 -9.66 -0.39
C GLY A 156 -30.59 -10.77 0.62
N ARG A 157 -30.98 -11.99 0.28
CA ARG A 157 -30.72 -13.24 1.03
C ARG A 157 -29.56 -14.05 0.43
N SER A 158 -29.07 -13.68 -0.74
CA SER A 158 -27.83 -14.20 -1.33
C SER A 158 -26.94 -13.05 -1.80
N ALA A 159 -25.62 -13.28 -1.96
CA ALA A 159 -24.70 -12.25 -2.47
C ALA A 159 -25.03 -11.76 -3.90
N ASN A 160 -25.91 -12.44 -4.63
CA ASN A 160 -26.24 -12.13 -6.03
C ASN A 160 -27.69 -11.66 -6.22
N ASP A 161 -28.44 -11.43 -5.14
CA ASP A 161 -29.81 -10.96 -5.26
C ASP A 161 -29.83 -9.54 -5.82
N TRP A 162 -30.67 -9.33 -6.83
CA TRP A 162 -30.91 -8.02 -7.42
C TRP A 162 -32.18 -7.41 -6.85
N VAL A 163 -32.09 -6.17 -6.37
CA VAL A 163 -33.25 -5.36 -5.96
C VAL A 163 -33.15 -3.99 -6.61
N GLY A 164 -34.16 -3.62 -7.40
CA GLY A 164 -34.29 -2.29 -8.00
C GLY A 164 -35.28 -1.42 -7.24
N SER A 165 -35.16 -0.10 -7.36
CA SER A 165 -36.15 0.85 -6.86
C SER A 165 -37.45 0.70 -7.66
N PRO A 166 -38.62 0.70 -6.99
CA PRO A 166 -39.91 0.55 -7.68
C PRO A 166 -40.28 1.80 -8.50
N LYS A 167 -39.75 2.96 -8.12
CA LYS A 167 -39.90 4.25 -8.80
C LYS A 167 -38.52 4.84 -9.04
N GLY A 168 -38.38 5.61 -10.12
CA GLY A 168 -37.22 6.46 -10.27
C GLY A 168 -37.43 7.83 -9.65
N ILE A 169 -36.36 8.60 -9.64
CA ILE A 169 -36.35 10.00 -9.20
C ILE A 169 -36.06 10.88 -10.41
N SER A 170 -36.65 12.07 -10.42
CA SER A 170 -36.25 13.16 -11.31
C SER A 170 -35.69 14.29 -10.45
N ARG A 171 -34.59 14.88 -10.91
CA ARG A 171 -33.84 15.92 -10.22
C ARG A 171 -33.26 16.90 -11.24
N GLU A 172 -33.08 18.14 -10.81
CA GLU A 172 -32.31 19.09 -11.59
C GLU A 172 -30.85 18.66 -11.66
N ALA A 173 -30.14 19.13 -12.67
CA ALA A 173 -28.71 18.86 -12.75
C ALA A 173 -27.97 19.53 -11.58
N GLY A 174 -27.22 18.76 -10.78
CA GLY A 174 -26.53 19.32 -9.62
C GLY A 174 -25.89 18.31 -8.67
N LEU A 175 -25.50 18.82 -7.50
CA LEU A 175 -24.90 18.08 -6.40
C LEU A 175 -25.94 17.83 -5.32
N TYR A 176 -25.97 16.60 -4.82
CA TYR A 176 -26.97 16.16 -3.84
C TYR A 176 -26.28 15.45 -2.67
N ARG A 177 -26.81 15.59 -1.47
CA ARG A 177 -26.37 14.82 -0.30
C ARG A 177 -26.77 13.37 -0.49
N VAL A 178 -25.82 12.46 -0.31
CA VAL A 178 -26.08 11.02 -0.36
C VAL A 178 -25.74 10.37 0.97
N ARG A 179 -26.62 9.47 1.41
CA ARG A 179 -26.38 8.56 2.53
C ARG A 179 -26.74 7.13 2.11
N VAL A 180 -25.80 6.21 2.25
CA VAL A 180 -26.02 4.78 2.03
C VAL A 180 -25.79 4.05 3.34
N VAL A 181 -26.77 3.27 3.79
CA VAL A 181 -26.62 2.38 4.95
C VAL A 181 -26.66 0.96 4.45
N PHE A 182 -25.66 0.16 4.80
CA PHE A 182 -25.65 -1.28 4.56
C PHE A 182 -25.46 -2.04 5.86
N ARG A 183 -26.22 -3.12 6.04
CA ARG A 183 -26.08 -4.07 7.15
C ARG A 183 -25.91 -5.47 6.58
N SER A 184 -24.84 -6.15 6.98
CA SER A 184 -24.73 -7.58 6.71
C SER A 184 -25.67 -8.38 7.61
N LEU A 185 -26.04 -9.58 7.15
CA LEU A 185 -26.95 -10.48 7.86
C LEU A 185 -26.20 -11.75 8.25
N ALA A 186 -26.52 -12.30 9.41
CA ALA A 186 -25.92 -13.55 9.86
C ALA A 186 -26.27 -14.69 8.87
N GLY A 187 -25.26 -15.46 8.47
CA GLY A 187 -25.43 -16.58 7.53
C GLY A 187 -25.70 -16.18 6.08
N VAL A 188 -25.63 -14.89 5.73
CA VAL A 188 -25.73 -14.41 4.34
C VAL A 188 -24.38 -13.83 3.94
N PRO A 189 -23.73 -14.35 2.88
CA PRO A 189 -22.48 -13.79 2.40
C PRO A 189 -22.65 -12.31 2.03
N ALA A 190 -21.90 -11.44 2.70
CA ALA A 190 -22.05 -10.01 2.61
C ALA A 190 -21.50 -9.47 1.28
N ARG A 191 -22.36 -8.78 0.54
CA ARG A 191 -22.02 -8.07 -0.69
C ARG A 191 -22.91 -6.84 -0.84
N ILE A 192 -22.37 -5.78 -1.42
CA ILE A 192 -23.14 -4.64 -1.89
C ILE A 192 -22.50 -4.12 -3.17
N GLN A 193 -23.32 -3.82 -4.16
CA GLN A 193 -22.93 -3.06 -5.34
C GLN A 193 -24.12 -2.24 -5.77
N ILE A 194 -24.01 -0.91 -5.66
CA ILE A 194 -25.05 0.02 -6.13
C ILE A 194 -24.94 0.20 -7.64
N TRP A 195 -26.09 0.18 -8.31
CA TRP A 195 -26.29 0.37 -9.73
C TRP A 195 -27.33 1.44 -9.96
N TRP A 196 -27.28 2.04 -11.14
CA TRP A 196 -28.22 3.05 -11.58
C TRP A 196 -28.50 2.89 -13.07
N GLN A 197 -29.59 3.47 -13.52
CA GLN A 197 -29.99 3.56 -14.92
C GLN A 197 -30.78 4.84 -15.11
N GLY A 198 -30.73 5.39 -16.31
CA GLY A 198 -31.55 6.54 -16.67
C GLY A 198 -32.08 6.42 -18.09
N GLU A 199 -32.80 7.44 -18.51
CA GLU A 199 -33.35 7.48 -19.87
C GLU A 199 -32.25 7.58 -20.94
N SER A 200 -31.15 8.26 -20.61
CA SER A 200 -30.02 8.50 -21.51
C SER A 200 -28.91 7.46 -21.42
N PHE A 201 -28.97 6.50 -20.49
CA PHE A 201 -27.91 5.51 -20.29
C PHE A 201 -28.43 4.18 -19.74
N SER A 202 -27.82 3.10 -20.23
CA SER A 202 -28.13 1.73 -19.79
C SER A 202 -27.73 1.50 -18.33
N ARG A 203 -28.36 0.49 -17.72
CA ARG A 203 -28.06 0.09 -16.35
C ARG A 203 -26.58 -0.27 -16.17
N GLU A 204 -25.91 0.42 -15.27
CA GLU A 204 -24.49 0.27 -14.98
C GLU A 204 -24.19 0.41 -13.47
N PRO A 205 -23.02 -0.07 -12.98
CA PRO A 205 -22.64 0.16 -11.59
C PRO A 205 -22.45 1.67 -11.37
N LEU A 206 -22.90 2.20 -10.22
CA LEU A 206 -22.73 3.61 -9.90
C LEU A 206 -21.23 3.99 -9.95
N PRO A 207 -20.80 4.89 -10.86
CA PRO A 207 -19.40 5.23 -11.03
C PRO A 207 -18.85 5.96 -9.81
N ALA A 208 -17.61 5.67 -9.43
CA ALA A 208 -16.94 6.37 -8.32
C ALA A 208 -16.74 7.87 -8.61
N SER A 209 -16.64 8.25 -9.89
CA SER A 209 -16.57 9.66 -10.31
C SER A 209 -17.81 10.48 -10.00
N ARG A 210 -18.93 9.83 -9.63
CA ARG A 210 -20.15 10.52 -9.18
C ARG A 210 -20.17 10.76 -7.68
N LEU A 211 -19.21 10.23 -6.94
CA LEU A 211 -19.24 10.18 -5.49
C LEU A 211 -18.07 10.96 -4.91
N MET A 212 -18.39 11.90 -4.04
CA MET A 212 -17.44 12.82 -3.44
C MET A 212 -17.78 13.02 -1.95
N HIS A 213 -16.89 13.67 -1.23
CA HIS A 213 -17.14 14.20 0.09
C HIS A 213 -16.61 15.63 0.18
N VAL A 214 -17.18 16.40 1.09
CA VAL A 214 -16.72 17.75 1.41
C VAL A 214 -15.51 17.63 2.35
N LYS A 215 -14.34 18.14 1.94
CA LYS A 215 -13.08 17.99 2.68
C LYS A 215 -13.17 18.52 4.12
N ARG A 216 -13.82 19.67 4.31
CA ARG A 216 -14.00 20.31 5.63
C ARG A 216 -14.95 19.55 6.57
N GLU A 217 -15.81 18.70 6.02
CA GLU A 217 -16.73 17.86 6.80
C GLU A 217 -16.15 16.47 7.11
N LEU A 218 -14.92 16.18 6.67
CA LEU A 218 -14.28 14.90 6.94
C LEU A 218 -14.12 14.69 8.47
N PRO A 219 -14.73 13.64 9.05
CA PRO A 219 -14.63 13.37 10.48
C PRO A 219 -13.18 13.15 10.90
N GLU A 220 -12.82 13.59 12.11
CA GLU A 220 -11.46 13.43 12.64
C GLU A 220 -11.01 11.96 12.65
N ALA A 221 -11.91 11.03 12.97
CA ALA A 221 -11.61 9.60 12.91
C ALA A 221 -11.20 9.13 11.49
N ALA A 222 -11.84 9.65 10.44
CA ALA A 222 -11.50 9.30 9.06
C ALA A 222 -10.16 9.93 8.65
N ARG A 223 -9.90 11.18 9.08
CA ARG A 223 -8.62 11.87 8.87
C ARG A 223 -7.46 11.11 9.53
N GLN A 224 -7.65 10.63 10.76
CA GLN A 224 -6.65 9.83 11.47
C GLN A 224 -6.41 8.48 10.78
N GLU A 225 -7.47 7.79 10.33
CA GLU A 225 -7.31 6.52 9.60
C GLU A 225 -6.55 6.72 8.28
N GLU A 226 -6.77 7.84 7.57
CA GLU A 226 -6.01 8.17 6.36
C GLU A 226 -4.52 8.39 6.66
N LEU A 227 -4.20 9.09 7.76
CA LEU A 227 -2.81 9.25 8.21
C LEU A 227 -2.17 7.90 8.59
N ILE A 228 -2.90 7.01 9.27
CA ILE A 228 -2.45 5.66 9.61
C ILE A 228 -2.20 4.84 8.33
N ALA A 229 -3.10 4.91 7.36
CA ALA A 229 -2.96 4.20 6.09
C ALA A 229 -1.74 4.71 5.29
N ARG A 230 -1.53 6.03 5.23
CA ARG A 230 -0.33 6.64 4.62
C ARG A 230 0.94 6.24 5.35
N GLY A 231 0.92 6.18 6.68
CA GLY A 231 2.03 5.71 7.51
C GLY A 231 2.35 4.24 7.23
N ARG A 232 1.33 3.39 7.12
CA ARG A 232 1.49 1.98 6.75
C ARG A 232 2.15 1.87 5.37
N ASP A 233 1.59 2.52 4.35
CA ASP A 233 2.13 2.53 2.98
C ASP A 233 3.59 2.99 2.94
N ALA A 234 3.95 4.03 3.69
CA ALA A 234 5.34 4.46 3.80
C ALA A 234 6.25 3.38 4.40
N VAL A 235 5.84 2.77 5.52
CA VAL A 235 6.60 1.69 6.18
C VAL A 235 6.79 0.48 5.26
N GLU A 236 5.78 0.11 4.47
CA GLU A 236 5.91 -0.97 3.47
C GLU A 236 6.88 -0.56 2.36
N ARG A 237 6.69 0.61 1.75
CA ARG A 237 7.50 1.10 0.62
C ARG A 237 8.98 1.29 0.96
N PHE A 238 9.29 1.70 2.19
CA PHE A 238 10.67 1.82 2.67
C PHE A 238 11.26 0.48 3.13
N GLY A 239 10.48 -0.60 3.14
CA GLY A 239 10.96 -1.94 3.48
C GLY A 239 11.33 -2.11 4.95
N CYS A 240 10.79 -1.29 5.85
CA CYS A 240 11.14 -1.29 7.28
C CYS A 240 10.95 -2.66 7.94
N ARG A 241 9.91 -3.41 7.52
CA ARG A 241 9.62 -4.77 8.03
C ARG A 241 10.78 -5.75 7.82
N ARG A 242 11.62 -5.56 6.80
CA ARG A 242 12.73 -6.48 6.50
C ARG A 242 13.72 -6.62 7.66
N CYS A 243 13.91 -5.55 8.42
CA CYS A 243 14.75 -5.55 9.62
C CYS A 243 13.92 -5.54 10.91
N HIS A 244 12.74 -4.92 10.89
CA HIS A 244 11.85 -4.80 12.06
C HIS A 244 10.67 -5.78 12.01
N SER A 245 10.88 -7.00 11.53
CA SER A 245 9.82 -7.98 11.26
C SER A 245 8.96 -8.31 12.49
N ALA A 246 9.60 -8.42 13.66
CA ALA A 246 8.91 -8.66 14.92
C ALA A 246 8.02 -7.48 15.36
N ALA A 247 8.42 -6.24 15.05
CA ALA A 247 7.65 -5.04 15.39
C ALA A 247 6.57 -4.72 14.34
N LEU A 248 6.68 -5.27 13.13
CA LEU A 248 5.79 -5.00 12.00
C LEU A 248 5.17 -6.30 11.42
N PRO A 249 4.49 -7.12 12.24
CA PRO A 249 4.02 -8.44 11.83
C PRO A 249 2.90 -8.43 10.78
N SER A 250 2.25 -7.28 10.55
CA SER A 250 1.10 -7.13 9.65
C SER A 250 1.37 -6.28 8.39
N VAL A 251 2.60 -5.78 8.20
CA VAL A 251 2.99 -4.97 7.02
C VAL A 251 3.42 -5.89 5.87
N ALA A 252 3.02 -5.68 4.63
CA ALA A 252 3.54 -6.56 3.56
C ALA A 252 5.08 -6.39 3.40
N ASP A 253 5.79 -7.48 3.10
CA ASP A 253 7.19 -7.39 2.69
C ASP A 253 7.24 -6.83 1.27
N PHE A 254 7.75 -5.62 1.12
CA PHE A 254 8.00 -5.05 -0.20
C PHE A 254 9.21 -5.71 -0.87
N ALA A 255 9.17 -5.83 -2.19
CA ALA A 255 10.25 -6.43 -2.97
C ALA A 255 11.57 -5.72 -2.66
N PRO A 256 12.68 -6.46 -2.43
CA PRO A 256 13.97 -5.84 -2.20
C PRO A 256 14.35 -4.95 -3.39
N GLY A 257 15.16 -3.92 -3.11
CA GLY A 257 15.87 -3.22 -4.18
C GLY A 257 16.71 -4.19 -5.03
N PRO A 258 17.16 -3.76 -6.21
CA PRO A 258 17.94 -4.60 -7.11
C PRO A 258 19.20 -5.12 -6.41
N SER A 259 19.66 -6.30 -6.83
CA SER A 259 20.89 -6.89 -6.32
C SER A 259 22.07 -5.92 -6.49
N LEU A 260 22.86 -5.72 -5.43
CA LEU A 260 24.13 -4.99 -5.49
C LEU A 260 25.33 -5.93 -5.71
N ALA A 261 25.09 -7.22 -5.96
CA ALA A 261 26.16 -8.16 -6.27
C ALA A 261 26.83 -7.78 -7.60
N GLY A 262 28.16 -7.71 -7.62
CA GLY A 262 28.90 -7.31 -8.82
C GLY A 262 28.74 -5.82 -9.19
N LEU A 263 28.29 -4.96 -8.28
CA LEU A 263 28.02 -3.54 -8.53
C LEU A 263 29.18 -2.81 -9.22
N GLY A 264 30.43 -3.16 -8.88
CA GLY A 264 31.64 -2.57 -9.49
C GLY A 264 31.77 -2.76 -11.00
N LYS A 265 31.01 -3.66 -11.62
CA LYS A 265 30.91 -3.80 -13.09
C LYS A 265 29.99 -2.77 -13.73
N ARG A 266 29.07 -2.18 -12.96
CA ARG A 266 28.00 -1.31 -13.44
C ARG A 266 28.22 0.16 -13.12
N VAL A 267 28.89 0.47 -12.01
CA VAL A 267 29.08 1.85 -11.54
C VAL A 267 30.53 2.15 -11.20
N SER A 268 30.94 3.40 -11.41
CA SER A 268 32.26 3.86 -11.00
C SER A 268 32.30 4.24 -9.52
N ARG A 269 33.50 4.20 -8.93
CA ARG A 269 33.71 4.66 -7.55
C ARG A 269 33.22 6.09 -7.32
N ARG A 270 33.53 6.99 -8.26
CA ARG A 270 33.12 8.39 -8.19
C ARG A 270 31.61 8.52 -8.19
N TRP A 271 30.93 7.85 -9.13
CA TRP A 271 29.48 7.88 -9.21
C TRP A 271 28.84 7.35 -7.92
N LEU A 272 29.33 6.23 -7.39
CA LEU A 272 28.80 5.67 -6.14
C LEU A 272 29.04 6.62 -4.96
N PHE A 273 30.19 7.29 -4.92
CA PHE A 273 30.49 8.24 -3.86
C PHE A 273 29.58 9.47 -3.90
N ASP A 274 29.36 10.03 -5.09
CA ASP A 274 28.44 11.15 -5.31
C ASP A 274 26.99 10.73 -5.01
N TRP A 275 26.61 9.50 -5.38
CA TRP A 275 25.30 8.92 -5.06
C TRP A 275 25.08 8.77 -3.56
N LEU A 276 26.02 8.18 -2.82
CA LEU A 276 25.91 8.02 -1.36
C LEU A 276 25.97 9.36 -0.62
N ALA A 277 26.51 10.41 -1.23
CA ALA A 277 26.52 11.76 -0.68
C ALA A 277 25.14 12.41 -0.72
N ASP A 278 24.54 12.44 -1.92
CA ASP A 278 23.27 13.10 -2.17
C ASP A 278 22.65 12.51 -3.46
N PRO A 279 21.81 11.47 -3.34
CA PRO A 279 21.17 10.84 -4.49
C PRO A 279 20.36 11.83 -5.34
N ALA A 280 19.74 12.84 -4.71
CA ALA A 280 18.90 13.83 -5.38
C ALA A 280 19.73 14.77 -6.29
N LYS A 281 20.98 15.05 -5.92
CA LYS A 281 21.91 15.80 -6.78
C LYS A 281 22.35 15.02 -8.01
N VAL A 282 22.45 13.69 -7.92
CA VAL A 282 22.80 12.83 -9.06
C VAL A 282 21.58 12.56 -9.93
N ARG A 283 20.40 12.35 -9.33
CA ARG A 283 19.12 12.14 -10.00
C ARG A 283 18.01 12.88 -9.24
N PRO A 284 17.37 13.92 -9.80
CA PRO A 284 16.38 14.75 -9.10
C PRO A 284 15.22 13.99 -8.45
N HIS A 285 14.83 12.83 -9.01
CA HIS A 285 13.75 11.99 -8.50
C HIS A 285 14.26 10.73 -7.78
N ALA A 286 15.49 10.75 -7.25
CA ALA A 286 16.03 9.64 -6.47
C ALA A 286 15.19 9.40 -5.21
N ARG A 287 14.83 8.13 -4.97
CA ARG A 287 14.07 7.71 -3.78
C ARG A 287 14.94 7.36 -2.57
N MET A 288 16.24 7.14 -2.78
CA MET A 288 17.17 6.84 -1.69
C MET A 288 17.37 8.12 -0.86
N PRO A 289 17.08 8.10 0.47
CA PRO A 289 17.33 9.24 1.33
C PRO A 289 18.84 9.41 1.61
N ILE A 290 19.22 10.57 2.13
CA ILE A 290 20.56 10.80 2.68
C ILE A 290 20.63 10.04 4.01
N VAL A 291 21.53 9.05 4.08
CA VAL A 291 21.67 8.16 5.26
C VAL A 291 22.99 8.31 6.00
N PHE A 292 23.93 9.11 5.48
CA PHE A 292 25.22 9.37 6.12
C PHE A 292 25.28 10.81 6.61
N ALA A 293 25.88 11.02 7.79
CA ALA A 293 26.03 12.36 8.36
C ALA A 293 26.96 13.25 7.51
N GLU A 294 26.80 14.57 7.64
CA GLU A 294 27.76 15.51 7.09
C GLU A 294 29.07 15.50 7.90
N GLY A 295 30.18 15.86 7.25
CA GLY A 295 31.50 15.94 7.91
C GLY A 295 32.35 14.68 7.76
N ARG A 296 33.37 14.55 8.61
CA ARG A 296 34.45 13.54 8.45
C ARG A 296 33.99 12.12 8.71
N GLU A 297 33.07 11.92 9.65
CA GLU A 297 32.54 10.61 10.01
C GLU A 297 31.75 10.00 8.84
N GLY A 298 30.71 10.69 8.36
CA GLY A 298 29.95 10.21 7.20
C GLY A 298 30.75 10.19 5.89
N LEU A 299 31.84 10.97 5.77
CA LEU A 299 32.81 10.80 4.69
C LEU A 299 33.51 9.45 4.76
N ALA A 300 34.02 9.06 5.94
CA ALA A 300 34.69 7.78 6.14
C ALA A 300 33.72 6.60 5.93
N GLU A 301 32.50 6.68 6.46
CA GLU A 301 31.47 5.66 6.27
C GLU A 301 31.15 5.44 4.79
N ARG A 302 30.93 6.53 4.02
CA ARG A 302 30.70 6.43 2.57
C ARG A 302 31.86 5.80 1.84
N GLN A 303 33.11 6.11 2.22
CA GLN A 303 34.29 5.49 1.61
C GLN A 303 34.32 3.98 1.86
N LEU A 304 34.10 3.56 3.11
CA LEU A 304 34.06 2.15 3.50
C LEU A 304 32.95 1.38 2.79
N VAL A 305 31.75 1.94 2.74
CA VAL A 305 30.60 1.35 2.04
C VAL A 305 30.87 1.26 0.53
N ALA A 306 31.40 2.32 -0.09
CA ALA A 306 31.74 2.30 -1.50
C ALA A 306 32.82 1.25 -1.81
N ASP A 307 33.88 1.17 -1.00
CA ASP A 307 34.93 0.15 -1.16
C ASP A 307 34.38 -1.27 -1.02
N PHE A 308 33.52 -1.51 -0.02
CA PHE A 308 32.90 -2.81 0.18
C PHE A 308 32.02 -3.22 -1.01
N LEU A 309 31.12 -2.33 -1.45
CA LEU A 309 30.19 -2.63 -2.54
C LEU A 309 30.90 -2.83 -3.89
N LEU A 310 31.95 -2.05 -4.18
CA LEU A 310 32.71 -2.18 -5.43
C LEU A 310 33.58 -3.44 -5.47
N LYS A 311 34.03 -3.92 -4.30
CA LYS A 311 34.78 -5.19 -4.16
C LYS A 311 33.88 -6.42 -4.06
N SER A 312 32.57 -6.25 -3.93
CA SER A 312 31.62 -7.36 -3.85
C SER A 312 31.55 -8.10 -5.19
N THR A 313 32.28 -9.22 -5.29
CA THR A 313 32.35 -10.10 -6.48
C THR A 313 31.46 -11.34 -6.37
N GLY A 314 30.61 -11.42 -5.35
CA GLY A 314 29.70 -12.56 -5.20
C GLY A 314 28.81 -12.72 -6.44
N PRO A 315 28.49 -13.94 -6.88
CA PRO A 315 27.43 -14.11 -7.85
C PRO A 315 26.19 -13.43 -7.25
N ALA A 316 25.50 -12.58 -8.03
CA ALA A 316 24.09 -12.34 -7.76
C ALA A 316 23.46 -13.71 -7.51
N ASN A 317 22.58 -13.87 -6.54
CA ASN A 317 21.94 -15.15 -6.28
C ASN A 317 21.18 -15.58 -7.55
N ALA A 318 21.90 -16.27 -8.43
CA ALA A 318 21.49 -16.61 -9.77
C ALA A 318 20.87 -17.98 -9.64
N SER A 319 19.61 -17.98 -9.21
CA SER A 319 18.63 -19.01 -9.53
C SER A 319 17.39 -18.80 -8.65
N ASN A 320 16.49 -17.94 -9.08
CA ASN A 320 15.23 -18.55 -9.45
C ASN A 320 15.42 -18.88 -10.93
N LYS A 321 15.49 -20.17 -11.29
CA LYS A 321 15.12 -20.54 -12.67
C LYS A 321 13.85 -19.76 -12.95
N ALA A 322 13.87 -18.85 -13.90
CA ALA A 322 12.69 -18.11 -14.29
C ALA A 322 11.65 -19.19 -14.59
N THR A 323 10.68 -19.34 -13.69
CA THR A 323 9.53 -20.19 -13.96
C THR A 323 8.94 -19.61 -15.25
N PRO A 324 8.60 -20.41 -16.25
CA PRO A 324 7.96 -19.88 -17.45
C PRO A 324 6.84 -18.94 -17.01
N GLY A 325 7.02 -17.65 -17.27
CA GLY A 325 6.07 -16.64 -16.82
C GLY A 325 4.77 -16.84 -17.56
N ASP A 326 3.64 -16.65 -16.87
CA ASP A 326 2.35 -16.60 -17.55
C ASP A 326 2.19 -15.20 -18.17
N PHE A 327 2.42 -15.10 -19.49
CA PHE A 327 2.29 -13.84 -20.22
C PHE A 327 0.86 -13.26 -20.11
N ARG A 328 -0.17 -14.11 -19.92
CA ARG A 328 -1.55 -13.68 -19.73
C ARG A 328 -1.75 -13.03 -18.37
N ALA A 329 -1.18 -13.62 -17.32
CA ALA A 329 -1.16 -13.03 -15.98
C ALA A 329 -0.36 -11.70 -15.96
N GLY A 330 0.80 -11.67 -16.63
CA GLY A 330 1.57 -10.44 -16.81
C GLY A 330 0.79 -9.35 -17.53
N ARG A 331 0.04 -9.69 -18.58
CA ARG A 331 -0.86 -8.76 -19.27
C ARG A 331 -2.00 -8.29 -18.39
N GLN A 332 -2.66 -9.17 -17.64
CA GLN A 332 -3.70 -8.77 -16.70
C GLN A 332 -3.16 -7.81 -15.64
N ALA A 333 -1.94 -8.04 -15.13
CA ALA A 333 -1.29 -7.10 -14.23
C ALA A 333 -0.98 -5.76 -14.93
N PHE A 334 -0.49 -5.77 -16.16
CA PHE A 334 -0.22 -4.57 -16.95
C PHE A 334 -1.48 -3.72 -17.19
N LEU A 335 -2.61 -4.37 -17.49
CA LEU A 335 -3.90 -3.70 -17.66
C LEU A 335 -4.48 -3.24 -16.32
N GLY A 336 -4.46 -4.10 -15.30
CA GLY A 336 -5.06 -3.87 -14.00
C GLY A 336 -4.32 -2.85 -13.12
N THR A 337 -3.01 -2.72 -13.30
CA THR A 337 -2.18 -1.70 -12.60
C THR A 337 -2.27 -0.32 -13.28
N GLY A 338 -2.97 -0.21 -14.41
CA GLY A 338 -3.19 1.05 -15.11
C GLY A 338 -2.04 1.47 -16.03
N CYS A 339 -1.09 0.59 -16.34
CA CYS A 339 0.03 0.92 -17.24
C CYS A 339 -0.46 1.32 -18.64
N ILE A 340 -1.61 0.78 -19.09
CA ILE A 340 -2.25 1.12 -20.36
C ILE A 340 -2.74 2.58 -20.45
N ALA A 341 -2.82 3.31 -19.32
CA ALA A 341 -3.14 4.73 -19.33
C ALA A 341 -2.07 5.54 -20.09
N CYS A 342 -0.80 5.16 -19.95
CA CYS A 342 0.33 5.82 -20.62
C CYS A 342 1.01 4.94 -21.67
N HIS A 343 0.74 3.64 -21.72
CA HIS A 343 1.37 2.70 -22.65
C HIS A 343 0.36 1.97 -23.54
N VAL A 344 0.79 1.53 -24.72
CA VAL A 344 -0.05 0.73 -25.63
C VAL A 344 -0.12 -0.73 -25.17
N ASP A 345 -1.29 -1.38 -25.33
CA ASP A 345 -1.48 -2.81 -25.04
C ASP A 345 -0.52 -3.66 -25.90
N PRO A 346 0.41 -4.42 -25.31
CA PRO A 346 1.42 -5.18 -26.04
C PRO A 346 0.84 -6.22 -27.02
N GLU A 347 -0.34 -6.78 -26.74
CA GLU A 347 -0.98 -7.75 -27.66
C GLU A 347 -1.67 -7.06 -28.84
N LYS A 348 -2.14 -5.82 -28.66
CA LYS A 348 -2.70 -5.02 -29.75
C LYS A 348 -1.60 -4.39 -30.61
N ALA A 349 -0.39 -4.27 -30.08
CA ALA A 349 0.77 -3.76 -30.79
C ALA A 349 1.38 -4.78 -31.78
N GLY A 350 1.12 -6.09 -31.60
CA GLY A 350 1.51 -7.18 -32.51
C GLY A 350 3.02 -7.48 -32.58
N PRO A 351 3.44 -8.75 -32.76
CA PRO A 351 4.83 -9.08 -33.07
C PRO A 351 5.10 -8.73 -34.53
N GLY A 352 5.81 -7.61 -34.77
CA GLY A 352 6.12 -7.15 -36.12
C GLY A 352 5.43 -5.86 -36.57
N ALA A 353 5.14 -4.92 -35.66
CA ALA A 353 4.99 -3.51 -36.04
C ALA A 353 6.36 -2.91 -36.45
N SER A 354 7.02 -3.54 -37.41
CA SER A 354 8.26 -3.09 -38.02
C SER A 354 7.95 -1.98 -39.00
N ALA A 355 8.58 -0.82 -38.77
CA ALA A 355 9.17 0.12 -39.72
C ALA A 355 8.40 0.64 -40.96
N GLU A 356 7.25 0.10 -41.35
CA GLU A 356 6.53 0.52 -42.56
C GLU A 356 5.05 0.72 -42.22
N GLY A 357 4.64 1.99 -42.28
CA GLY A 357 3.34 2.45 -41.82
C GLY A 357 2.17 1.68 -42.43
N LYS A 358 1.40 1.02 -41.56
CA LYS A 358 -0.05 0.83 -41.68
C LYS A 358 -0.61 0.43 -40.31
N SER A 359 -1.21 1.42 -39.66
CA SER A 359 -1.89 1.35 -38.36
C SER A 359 -3.12 0.46 -38.38
N ALA A 360 -3.34 -0.29 -37.29
CA ALA A 360 -4.68 -0.76 -36.93
C ALA A 360 -4.95 -0.49 -35.43
N ALA A 361 -5.87 0.45 -35.18
CA ALA A 361 -6.45 0.90 -33.91
C ALA A 361 -5.66 1.96 -33.09
N PRO A 362 -6.38 2.89 -32.41
CA PRO A 362 -6.04 4.32 -32.38
C PRO A 362 -4.81 4.61 -31.55
N ASN A 363 -3.77 5.10 -32.24
CA ASN A 363 -2.62 5.73 -31.61
C ASN A 363 -3.09 7.02 -30.95
N ASP A 364 -3.35 6.96 -29.65
CA ASP A 364 -3.18 8.12 -28.78
C ASP A 364 -1.68 8.46 -28.82
N PRO A 365 -1.26 9.52 -29.54
CA PRO A 365 0.16 9.81 -29.78
C PRO A 365 0.91 10.13 -28.49
N GLU A 366 0.20 10.37 -27.38
CA GLU A 366 0.78 10.60 -26.05
C GLU A 366 1.17 9.29 -25.34
N ARG A 367 0.71 8.12 -25.83
CA ARG A 367 1.01 6.83 -25.20
C ARG A 367 2.28 6.21 -25.77
N ILE A 368 3.17 5.83 -24.87
CA ILE A 368 4.47 5.25 -25.19
C ILE A 368 4.27 3.77 -25.52
N ALA A 369 4.66 3.38 -26.73
CA ALA A 369 4.59 1.99 -27.14
C ALA A 369 5.97 1.31 -27.10
N TYR A 370 5.97 0.00 -26.79
CA TYR A 370 7.19 -0.80 -26.64
C TYR A 370 7.70 -1.42 -27.95
N HIS A 371 7.45 -0.76 -29.09
CA HIS A 371 7.61 -1.33 -30.44
C HIS A 371 9.03 -1.82 -30.80
N ALA A 372 10.05 -1.54 -29.99
CA ALA A 372 11.43 -1.98 -30.20
C ALA A 372 12.05 -2.67 -28.96
N LEU A 373 11.22 -3.07 -28.00
CA LEU A 373 11.74 -3.72 -26.79
C LEU A 373 12.35 -5.10 -27.13
N ALA A 374 11.71 -5.85 -28.03
CA ALA A 374 12.19 -7.14 -28.53
C ALA A 374 13.48 -7.01 -29.37
N ASP A 375 13.70 -5.87 -30.02
CA ASP A 375 14.91 -5.60 -30.80
C ASP A 375 16.13 -5.32 -29.91
N ARG A 376 15.88 -4.89 -28.67
CA ARG A 376 16.92 -4.51 -27.70
C ARG A 376 17.18 -5.58 -26.65
N PHE A 377 16.18 -6.41 -26.36
CA PHE A 377 16.27 -7.43 -25.32
C PHE A 377 15.58 -8.71 -25.78
N THR A 378 16.28 -9.84 -25.70
CA THR A 378 15.64 -11.17 -25.71
C THR A 378 14.85 -11.36 -24.41
N PRO A 379 13.79 -12.19 -24.37
CA PRO A 379 13.06 -12.50 -23.15
C PRO A 379 13.96 -12.94 -22.00
N GLU A 380 15.01 -13.72 -22.29
CA GLU A 380 15.98 -14.19 -21.32
C GLU A 380 16.88 -13.05 -20.82
N SER A 381 17.35 -12.18 -21.72
CA SER A 381 18.17 -11.02 -21.34
C SER A 381 17.38 -9.98 -20.57
N LEU A 382 16.11 -9.77 -20.91
CA LEU A 382 15.21 -8.88 -20.19
C LEU A 382 14.86 -9.46 -18.83
N ALA A 383 14.54 -10.75 -18.75
CA ALA A 383 14.29 -11.42 -17.48
C ALA A 383 15.54 -11.38 -16.57
N ALA A 384 16.72 -11.63 -17.13
CA ALA A 384 17.99 -11.51 -16.42
C ALA A 384 18.22 -10.07 -15.92
N PHE A 385 17.98 -9.07 -16.78
CA PHE A 385 18.05 -7.64 -16.41
C PHE A 385 17.00 -7.26 -15.35
N LEU A 386 15.77 -7.75 -15.43
CA LEU A 386 14.75 -7.43 -14.42
C LEU A 386 15.07 -8.06 -13.06
N VAL A 387 15.81 -9.18 -13.05
CA VAL A 387 16.32 -9.84 -11.84
C VAL A 387 17.60 -9.16 -11.32
N ASP A 388 18.47 -8.68 -12.22
CA ASP A 388 19.73 -7.99 -11.92
C ASP A 388 20.01 -6.88 -12.96
N PRO A 389 19.42 -5.68 -12.79
CA PRO A 389 19.45 -4.61 -13.80
C PRO A 389 20.79 -3.89 -13.93
#